data_AF-A5HHI2-F1
#
_entry.id   AF-A5HHI2-F1
#
_cell.length_a   1.000
_cell.length_b   1.000
_cell.length_c   1.000
_cell.angle_alpha   90.00
_cell.angle_beta   90.00
_cell.angle_gamma   90.00
#
_symmetry.space_group_name_H-M   'P 1'
#
loop_
_entity.id
_entity.type
_entity.pdbx_description
1 polymer ?
#
loop_
_entity_poly.entity_id
_entity_poly.type
_entity_poly.pdbx_seq_one_letter_code
_entity_poly.pdbx_strand_id
1 'polypeptide(L)' 'CSCTRSAVECISKSLASVPAGIPTTQMFLRLHNNQITKLEPGVFDRLVNLQWLSISSN' A
#
# COMPACT_ATOMS: atom_id res chain seq x y z
N CYS A 1 6.66 -6.56 -2.59
CA CYS A 1 6.52 -5.19 -3.12
C CYS A 1 7.90 -4.65 -3.46
N SER A 2 8.00 -3.67 -4.33
CA SER A 2 9.24 -2.91 -4.57
C SER A 2 9.17 -1.60 -3.81
N CYS A 3 10.29 -1.19 -3.21
CA CYS A 3 10.41 0.06 -2.49
C CYS A 3 11.41 0.97 -3.20
N THR A 4 11.03 2.22 -3.39
CA THR A 4 11.92 3.30 -3.82
C THR A 4 12.07 4.31 -2.69
N ARG A 5 12.83 5.39 -2.93
CA ARG A 5 13.03 6.45 -1.93
C ARG A 5 11.70 7.08 -1.46
N SER A 6 10.69 7.13 -2.32
CA SER A 6 9.42 7.81 -2.01
C SER A 6 8.19 6.92 -2.17
N ALA A 7 8.29 5.76 -2.82
CA ALA A 7 7.14 4.93 -3.18
C ALA A 7 7.28 3.48 -2.72
N VAL A 8 6.15 2.86 -2.38
CA VAL A 8 6.00 1.40 -2.27
C VAL A 8 5.02 0.93 -3.33
N GLU A 9 5.46 -0.01 -4.15
CA GLU A 9 4.66 -0.59 -5.22
C GLU A 9 4.46 -2.09 -5.01
N CYS A 10 3.20 -2.47 -4.77
CA CYS A 10 2.75 -3.84 -4.61
C CYS A 10 1.84 -4.20 -5.79
N ILE A 11 2.45 -4.66 -6.88
CA ILE A 11 1.75 -5.06 -8.10
C ILE A 11 1.78 -6.57 -8.25
N SER A 12 0.61 -7.20 -8.45
CA SER A 12 0.48 -8.65 -8.68
C SER A 12 1.16 -9.50 -7.61
N LYS A 13 0.98 -9.11 -6.34
CA LYS A 13 1.57 -9.76 -5.17
C LYS A 13 0.59 -10.66 -4.43
N SER A 14 -0.61 -10.85 -4.95
CA SER A 14 -1.66 -11.68 -4.34
C SER A 14 -1.95 -11.28 -2.89
N LEU A 15 -1.85 -9.99 -2.60
CA LEU A 15 -2.12 -9.46 -1.26
C LEU A 15 -3.62 -9.50 -0.97
N ALA A 16 -4.00 -10.14 0.12
CA ALA A 16 -5.37 -10.11 0.64
C ALA A 16 -5.64 -8.90 1.56
N SER A 17 -4.57 -8.23 2.01
CA SER A 17 -4.64 -7.06 2.88
C SER A 17 -3.44 -6.14 2.66
N VAL A 18 -3.52 -4.91 3.20
CA VAL A 18 -2.41 -3.96 3.14
C VAL A 18 -1.25 -4.47 4.03
N PRO A 19 -0.01 -4.54 3.52
CA PRO A 19 1.13 -4.99 4.31
C PRO A 19 1.45 -4.05 5.48
N ALA A 20 1.60 -4.59 6.70
CA ALA A 20 1.97 -3.80 7.88
C ALA A 20 3.44 -3.32 7.87
N GLY A 21 4.28 -3.93 7.03
CA GLY A 21 5.71 -3.63 6.92
C GLY A 21 6.06 -2.50 5.95
N ILE A 22 5.09 -1.66 5.56
CA ILE A 22 5.35 -0.49 4.71
C ILE A 22 6.05 0.57 5.56
N PRO A 23 7.28 1.00 5.22
CA PRO A 23 7.92 2.05 6.01
C PRO A 23 7.12 3.36 6.00
N THR A 24 7.14 4.08 7.11
CA THR A 24 6.28 5.26 7.34
C THR A 24 6.81 6.54 6.66
N THR A 25 7.98 6.46 6.06
CA THR A 25 8.65 7.55 5.32
C THR A 25 8.13 7.72 3.89
N GLN A 26 7.28 6.82 3.39
CA GLN A 26 6.88 6.83 1.99
C GLN A 26 5.69 7.73 1.73
N MET A 27 5.76 8.41 0.60
CA MET A 27 4.77 9.37 0.12
C MET A 27 3.76 8.71 -0.83
N PHE A 28 4.14 7.64 -1.52
CA PHE A 28 3.31 6.99 -2.53
C PHE A 28 3.12 5.51 -2.20
N LEU A 29 1.87 5.04 -2.19
CA LEU A 29 1.53 3.62 -2.03
C LEU A 29 0.67 3.15 -3.21
N ARG A 30 1.16 2.14 -3.93
CA ARG A 30 0.43 1.47 -5.01
C ARG A 30 0.14 0.03 -4.63
N LEU A 31 -1.13 -0.33 -4.58
CA LEU A 31 -1.63 -1.68 -4.37
C LEU A 31 -2.44 -2.06 -5.62
N HIS A 32 -1.79 -2.59 -6.65
CA HIS A 32 -2.45 -2.90 -7.93
C HIS A 32 -2.47 -4.40 -8.21
N ASN A 33 -3.51 -4.90 -8.88
CA ASN A 33 -3.61 -6.31 -9.25
C ASN A 33 -3.42 -7.26 -8.04
N ASN A 34 -4.05 -6.96 -6.90
CA ASN A 34 -4.05 -7.87 -5.74
C ASN A 34 -5.46 -8.43 -5.50
N GLN A 35 -5.75 -8.83 -4.26
CA GLN A 35 -6.99 -9.50 -3.83
C GLN A 35 -7.56 -8.81 -2.59
N ILE A 36 -7.33 -7.49 -2.49
CA ILE A 36 -7.72 -6.69 -1.33
C ILE A 36 -9.18 -6.29 -1.51
N THR A 37 -10.07 -7.07 -0.92
CA THR A 37 -11.52 -6.85 -1.00
C THR A 37 -12.05 -5.93 0.10
N LYS A 38 -11.27 -5.73 1.17
CA LYS A 38 -11.63 -4.87 2.30
C LYS A 38 -10.41 -4.13 2.83
N LEU A 39 -10.63 -2.88 3.20
CA LEU A 39 -9.68 -2.06 3.95
C LEU A 39 -10.21 -1.92 5.36
N GLU A 40 -9.44 -2.41 6.34
CA GLU A 40 -9.82 -2.23 7.74
C GLU A 40 -9.63 -0.77 8.16
N PRO A 41 -10.50 -0.24 9.04
CA PRO A 41 -10.29 1.07 9.64
C PRO A 41 -8.90 1.17 10.26
N GLY A 42 -8.22 2.27 9.97
CA GLY A 42 -6.90 2.57 10.51
C GLY A 42 -5.72 1.83 9.86
N VAL A 43 -5.95 1.07 8.78
CA VAL A 43 -4.88 0.32 8.09
C VAL A 43 -3.76 1.22 7.54
N PHE A 44 -4.03 2.51 7.35
CA PHE A 44 -3.06 3.51 6.89
C PHE A 44 -2.61 4.49 7.98
N ASP A 45 -3.07 4.37 9.23
CA ASP A 45 -2.82 5.37 10.29
C ASP A 45 -1.34 5.56 10.61
N ARG A 46 -0.53 4.50 10.40
CA ARG A 46 0.92 4.56 10.59
C ARG A 46 1.65 5.26 9.45
N LEU A 47 1.02 5.39 8.27
CA LEU A 47 1.62 5.98 7.08
C LEU A 47 1.42 7.51 7.09
N VAL A 48 1.95 8.15 8.13
CA VAL A 48 1.76 9.59 8.40
C VAL A 48 2.29 10.51 7.29
N ASN A 49 3.21 10.05 6.45
CA ASN A 49 3.75 10.80 5.32
C ASN A 49 3.09 10.43 3.98
N LEU A 50 2.06 9.57 3.97
CA LEU A 50 1.41 9.13 2.75
C LEU A 50 0.64 10.30 2.11
N GLN A 51 1.04 10.68 0.90
CA GLN A 51 0.42 11.75 0.13
C GLN A 51 -0.49 11.21 -0.97
N TRP A 52 -0.18 10.02 -1.49
CA TRP A 52 -0.94 9.42 -2.57
C TRP A 52 -1.09 7.91 -2.38
N LEU A 53 -2.35 7.47 -2.41
CA LEU A 53 -2.74 6.07 -2.37
C LEU A 53 -3.43 5.72 -3.68
N SER A 54 -2.99 4.63 -4.30
CA SER A 54 -3.66 4.09 -5.48
C SER A 54 -3.90 2.60 -5.36
N ILE A 55 -5.18 2.27 -5.48
CA ILE A 55 -5.70 0.92 -5.41
C ILE A 55 -6.47 0.72 -6.71
N SER A 56 -6.04 -0.24 -7.52
CA SER A 56 -6.63 -0.52 -8.85
C SER A 56 -6.59 -2.01 -9.10
N SER A 57 -7.68 -2.55 -9.64
CA SER A 57 -7.79 -3.98 -9.99
C SER A 57 -7.44 -4.90 -8.79
N ASN A 58 -8.14 -4.75 -7.66
CA ASN A 58 -7.96 -5.58 -6.46
C ASN A 58 -9.18 -6.43 -6.17
#